data_AF-A0A348WMT6-F1
#
_entry.id   AF-A0A348WMT6-F1
#
_cell.length_a   1.000
_cell.length_b   1.000
_cell.length_c   1.000
_cell.angle_alpha   90.00
_cell.angle_beta   90.00
_cell.angle_gamma   90.00
#
_symmetry.space_group_name_H-M   'P 1'
#
loop_
_entity.id
_entity.type
_entity.pdbx_description
1 polymer ?
#
loop_
_entity_poly.entity_id
_entity_poly.type
_entity_poly.pdbx_seq_one_letter_code
_entity_poly.pdbx_strand_id
1 'polypeptide(L)' 'GFVFEGHIPAKFIQQFLDNIPEGAIGLSVPAMPIGSPGMEVGDQFRPYLILQLNDDGSATTYAEVNTYEEQF' A
#
# COMPACT_ATOMS: atom_id res chain seq x y z
N GLY A 1 -1.25 -10.04 -15.08
CA GLY A 1 -0.35 -8.97 -14.60
C GLY A 1 -1.02 -8.29 -13.43
N PHE A 2 -0.25 -7.70 -12.52
CA PHE A 2 -0.78 -7.04 -11.32
C PHE A 2 -0.81 -5.52 -11.48
N VAL A 3 -1.77 -4.88 -10.81
CA VAL A 3 -1.88 -3.42 -10.76
C VAL A 3 -1.39 -2.93 -9.40
N PHE A 4 -0.61 -1.84 -9.41
CA PHE A 4 -0.18 -1.17 -8.20
C PHE A 4 -0.52 0.30 -8.34
N GLU A 5 -1.44 0.79 -7.51
CA GLU A 5 -1.97 2.16 -7.60
C GLU A 5 -1.65 2.97 -6.33
N GLY A 6 -1.13 4.19 -6.51
CA GLY A 6 -0.76 5.09 -5.41
C GLY A 6 0.67 4.87 -4.88
N HIS A 7 0.94 5.42 -3.69
CA HIS A 7 2.28 5.42 -3.07
C HIS A 7 2.50 4.16 -2.23
N ILE A 8 2.48 2.99 -2.87
CA ILE A 8 2.73 1.71 -2.18
C ILE A 8 4.24 1.59 -1.93
N PRO A 9 4.69 1.41 -0.67
CA PRO A 9 6.11 1.21 -0.41
C PRO A 9 6.64 -0.06 -1.08
N ALA A 10 7.87 0.01 -1.60
CA ALA A 10 8.48 -1.06 -2.38
C ALA A 10 8.51 -2.40 -1.65
N LYS A 11 8.66 -2.39 -0.31
CA LYS A 11 8.67 -3.61 0.49
C LYS A 11 7.36 -4.41 0.38
N PHE A 12 6.22 -3.73 0.30
CA PHE A 12 4.92 -4.39 0.21
C PHE A 12 4.67 -4.92 -1.20
N ILE A 13 5.20 -4.25 -2.22
CA ILE A 13 5.22 -4.78 -3.59
C ILE A 13 6.03 -6.08 -3.64
N GLN A 14 7.22 -6.10 -3.03
CA GLN A 14 8.04 -7.30 -2.99
C GLN A 14 7.36 -8.43 -2.21
N GLN A 15 6.81 -8.14 -1.02
CA GLN A 15 6.06 -9.11 -0.22
C GLN A 15 4.87 -9.71 -0.98
N PHE A 16 4.13 -8.87 -1.71
CA PHE A 16 3.03 -9.31 -2.56
C PHE A 16 3.50 -10.22 -3.69
N LEU A 17 4.61 -9.90 -4.35
CA LEU A 17 5.14 -10.71 -5.44
C LEU A 17 5.75 -12.04 -4.95
N ASP A 18 6.30 -12.06 -3.73
CA ASP A 18 6.83 -13.25 -3.09
C ASP A 18 5.71 -14.19 -2.60
N ASN A 19 4.58 -13.63 -2.16
CA ASN A 19 3.41 -14.36 -1.68
C ASN A 19 2.12 -13.72 -2.19
N ILE A 20 1.78 -14.01 -3.43
CA ILE A 20 0.61 -13.45 -4.11
C ILE A 20 -0.66 -13.97 -3.41
N PRO A 21 -1.46 -13.09 -2.78
CA PRO A 21 -2.71 -13.49 -2.13
C PRO A 21 -3.71 -14.04 -3.14
N GLU A 22 -4.54 -14.99 -2.71
CA GLU A 22 -5.58 -15.59 -3.57
C GLU A 22 -6.60 -14.53 -4.00
N GLY A 23 -6.99 -14.58 -5.28
CA GLY A 23 -7.94 -13.63 -5.87
C GLY A 23 -7.38 -12.21 -6.09
N ALA A 24 -6.14 -11.93 -5.70
CA ALA A 24 -5.58 -10.59 -5.82
C ALA A 24 -5.23 -10.22 -7.27
N ILE A 25 -5.68 -9.05 -7.70
CA ILE A 25 -5.30 -8.42 -8.97
C ILE A 25 -4.31 -7.28 -8.78
N GLY A 26 -4.04 -6.88 -7.53
CA GLY A 26 -3.14 -5.78 -7.24
C GLY A 26 -3.23 -5.24 -5.82
N LEU A 27 -2.46 -4.17 -5.58
CA LEU A 27 -2.54 -3.37 -4.37
C LEU A 27 -2.89 -1.92 -4.73
N SER A 28 -3.55 -1.22 -3.80
CA SER A 28 -3.85 0.21 -3.91
C SER A 28 -3.66 0.91 -2.57
N VAL A 29 -3.09 2.11 -2.57
CA VAL A 29 -3.14 3.03 -1.42
C VAL A 29 -4.09 4.17 -1.79
N PRO A 30 -5.34 4.16 -1.26
CA PRO A 30 -6.32 5.20 -1.55
C PRO A 30 -6.03 6.47 -0.74
N ALA A 31 -4.94 7.19 -1.06
CA ALA A 31 -4.68 8.57 -0.66
C ALA A 31 -3.30 9.04 -1.16
N MET A 32 -3.12 10.37 -1.16
CA MET A 32 -1.82 11.03 -0.99
C MET A 32 -1.67 11.42 0.49
N PRO A 33 -1.28 10.49 1.39
CA PRO A 33 -1.06 10.87 2.78
C PRO A 33 0.17 11.78 2.85
N ILE A 34 0.03 12.92 3.51
CA ILE A 34 1.17 13.77 3.88
C ILE A 34 2.16 12.89 4.66
N GLY A 35 3.43 12.87 4.24
CA GLY A 35 4.47 11.99 4.80
C GLY A 35 4.76 10.70 4.02
N SER A 36 4.11 10.45 2.88
CA SER A 36 4.57 9.42 1.93
C SER A 36 5.90 9.82 1.27
N PRO A 37 6.68 8.88 0.69
CA PRO A 37 7.98 9.21 0.08
C PRO A 37 7.78 10.20 -1.07
N GLY A 38 8.42 11.37 -1.00
CA GLY A 38 8.22 12.49 -1.93
C GLY A 38 7.15 13.52 -1.54
N MET A 39 6.46 13.34 -0.40
CA MET A 39 5.47 14.25 0.20
C MET A 39 5.83 14.58 1.66
N GLU A 40 7.12 14.62 2.00
CA GLU A 40 7.57 14.88 3.38
C GLU A 40 7.28 16.33 3.80
N VAL A 41 6.51 16.51 4.88
CA VAL A 41 6.26 17.83 5.50
C VAL A 41 6.62 17.75 6.99
N GLY A 42 7.89 17.99 7.32
CA GLY A 42 8.40 17.87 8.70
C GLY A 42 8.22 16.45 9.25
N ASP A 43 7.85 16.33 10.54
CA ASP A 43 7.59 15.04 11.22
C ASP A 43 6.14 14.54 11.05
N GLN A 44 5.40 15.05 10.06
CA GLN A 44 3.98 14.70 9.89
C GLN A 44 3.84 13.43 9.06
N PHE A 45 3.47 12.34 9.74
CA PHE A 45 3.04 11.10 9.13
C PHE A 45 1.55 10.88 9.37
N ARG A 46 0.81 10.47 8.34
CA ARG A 46 -0.58 10.05 8.48
C ARG A 46 -0.69 8.54 8.23
N PRO A 47 -1.24 7.78 9.20
CA PRO A 47 -1.53 6.38 8.99
C PRO A 47 -2.39 6.15 7.75
N TYR A 48 -2.06 5.11 6.99
CA TYR A 48 -2.80 4.74 5.80
C TYR A 48 -2.88 3.23 5.64
N LEU A 49 -3.85 2.80 4.84
CA LEU A 49 -4.09 1.40 4.53
C LEU A 49 -3.56 1.10 3.13
N ILE A 50 -2.95 -0.07 3.00
CA ILE A 50 -2.70 -0.72 1.72
C ILE A 50 -3.85 -1.69 1.52
N LEU A 51 -4.60 -1.52 0.45
CA LEU A 51 -5.71 -2.37 0.08
C LEU A 51 -5.25 -3.40 -0.94
N GLN A 52 -5.67 -4.65 -0.78
CA GLN A 52 -5.68 -5.66 -1.82
C GLN A 52 -6.91 -5.43 -2.70
N LEU A 53 -6.68 -5.38 -4.00
CA LEU A 53 -7.74 -5.39 -5.00
C LEU A 53 -8.00 -6.83 -5.42
N ASN A 54 -9.25 -7.25 -5.41
CA ASN A 54 -9.66 -8.61 -5.79
C ASN A 54 -10.28 -8.63 -7.19
N ASP A 55 -10.23 -9.79 -7.84
CA ASP A 55 -10.80 -10.03 -9.16
C ASP A 55 -12.34 -9.92 -9.21
N ASP A 56 -13.01 -10.11 -8.07
CA ASP A 56 -14.44 -9.89 -7.88
C ASP A 56 -14.83 -8.40 -7.76
N GLY A 57 -13.85 -7.49 -7.81
CA GLY A 57 -14.03 -6.05 -7.69
C GLY A 57 -14.13 -5.55 -6.25
N SER A 58 -14.00 -6.42 -5.25
CA SER A 58 -13.89 -6.02 -3.84
C SER A 58 -12.49 -5.53 -3.51
N ALA A 59 -12.38 -4.80 -2.40
CA ALA A 59 -11.10 -4.41 -1.82
C ALA A 59 -11.06 -4.81 -0.34
N THR A 60 -9.95 -5.40 0.09
CA THR A 60 -9.70 -5.83 1.47
C THR A 60 -8.44 -5.19 2.02
N THR A 61 -8.32 -5.05 3.33
CA THR A 61 -7.08 -4.55 3.94
C THR A 61 -5.97 -5.57 3.76
N TYR A 62 -4.87 -5.16 3.12
CA TYR A 62 -3.64 -5.95 2.98
C TYR A 62 -2.67 -5.65 4.12
N ALA A 63 -2.43 -4.37 4.39
CA ALA A 63 -1.56 -3.92 5.46
C ALA A 63 -1.99 -2.54 5.98
N GLU A 64 -1.62 -2.26 7.22
CA GLU A 64 -1.74 -0.94 7.83
C GLU A 64 -0.34 -0.36 8.04
N VAL A 65 -0.16 0.90 7.66
CA VAL A 65 1.10 1.62 7.89
C VAL A 65 0.78 2.74 8.86
N ASN A 66 1.23 2.58 10.11
CA ASN A 66 0.92 3.47 11.22
C ASN A 66 2.05 4.44 11.54
N THR A 67 3.27 4.14 11.07
CA THR A 67 4.47 4.97 11.28
C THR A 67 5.28 5.13 10.00
N TYR A 68 6.15 6.14 9.95
CA TYR A 68 7.00 6.38 8.78
C TYR A 68 7.99 5.23 8.56
N GLU A 69 8.51 4.67 9.65
CA GLU A 69 9.45 3.56 9.66
C GLU A 69 8.83 2.28 9.09
N GLU A 70 7.52 2.08 9.28
CA GLU A 70 6.78 0.96 8.70
C GLU A 70 6.65 1.04 7.16
N GLN A 71 7.19 2.06 6.49
CA GLN A 71 7.30 2.08 5.03
C GLN A 71 8.52 1.33 4.52
N PHE A 72 9.52 1.09 5.38
CA PHE A 72 10.82 0.48 5.03
C PHE A 72 10.96 -0.94 5.55
#